data_AF-A0A0N4VVT5-F1
#
_entry.id   AF-A0A0N4VVT5-F1
#
_cell.length_a   1.000
_cell.length_b   1.000
_cell.length_c   1.000
_cell.angle_alpha   90.00
_cell.angle_beta   90.00
_cell.angle_gamma   90.00
#
_symmetry.space_group_name_H-M   'P 1'
#
loop_
_entity.id
_entity.type
_entity.pdbx_description
1 polymer ?
#
loop_
_entity_poly.entity_id
_entity_poly.type
_entity_poly.pdbx_seq_one_letter_code
_entity_poly.pdbx_strand_id
1 'polypeptide(L)'
;LVRRYGTTQPPSSDHLPRKYINYTVKPDDTLQGIALKNDCSVSAIIRANKLWSMEALHLKTSIRIPIGNDGSRTTGSIKELRSQRSEPSKPVEKIDDRPQESMRDILSRIDATIKTTSTTVRKLEREST
;
A
#
# COMPACT_ATOMS: atom_id res chain seq x y z
N LEU A 1 15.09 27.25 5.89
CA LEU A 1 14.11 26.16 6.07
C LEU A 1 14.12 25.28 4.84
N VAL A 2 14.53 24.01 4.96
CA VAL A 2 14.58 23.05 3.85
C VAL A 2 13.20 22.40 3.69
N ARG A 3 12.56 22.54 2.52
CA ARG A 3 11.33 21.82 2.15
C ARG A 3 11.70 20.35 1.89
N ARG A 4 11.02 19.42 2.58
CA ARG A 4 11.11 17.99 2.29
C ARG A 4 10.12 17.67 1.17
N TYR A 5 10.65 17.36 -0.01
CA TYR A 5 9.87 16.82 -1.12
C TYR A 5 9.95 15.29 -1.07
N GLY A 6 8.80 14.65 -0.89
CA GLY A 6 8.64 13.20 -0.81
C GLY A 6 7.27 12.89 -0.20
N THR A 7 6.66 11.78 -0.59
CA THR A 7 5.43 11.30 0.05
C THR A 7 5.75 10.90 1.48
N THR A 8 5.51 11.79 2.46
CA THR A 8 5.57 11.45 3.88
C THR A 8 4.31 10.73 4.33
N GLN A 9 3.70 9.91 3.46
CA GLN A 9 2.57 9.11 3.89
C GLN A 9 3.15 8.04 4.85
N PRO A 10 2.82 8.09 6.15
CA PRO A 10 3.25 7.03 7.05
C PRO A 10 2.70 5.70 6.50
N PRO A 11 3.40 4.58 6.69
CA PRO A 11 2.89 3.28 6.23
C PRO A 11 1.46 3.16 6.74
N SER A 12 0.51 2.99 5.81
CA SER A 12 -0.91 2.89 6.14
C SER A 12 -1.04 1.79 7.20
N SER A 13 -1.43 2.18 8.40
CA SER A 13 -1.55 1.28 9.57
C SER A 13 -2.58 0.15 9.36
N ASP A 14 -3.21 0.13 8.19
CA ASP A 14 -4.10 -0.91 7.69
C ASP A 14 -3.38 -2.17 7.21
N HIS A 15 -2.14 -2.05 6.71
CA HIS A 15 -1.37 -3.20 6.23
C HIS A 15 -0.49 -3.85 7.30
N LEU A 16 -0.45 -3.30 8.52
CA LEU A 16 0.27 -3.94 9.60
C LEU A 16 -0.68 -4.89 10.34
N PRO A 17 -0.29 -6.14 10.58
CA PRO A 17 -1.14 -7.08 11.29
C PRO A 17 -1.48 -6.51 12.67
N ARG A 18 -2.78 -6.26 12.88
CA ARG A 18 -3.31 -5.64 14.11
C ARG A 18 -3.27 -6.60 15.29
N LYS A 19 -3.12 -7.90 15.02
CA LYS A 19 -3.15 -8.96 16.02
C LYS A 19 -1.95 -9.90 15.84
N TYR A 20 -1.36 -10.29 16.95
CA TYR A 20 -0.23 -11.21 17.02
C TYR A 20 -0.50 -12.33 18.02
N ILE A 21 0.01 -13.51 17.74
CA ILE A 21 0.11 -14.62 18.68
C ILE A 21 1.56 -14.72 19.17
N ASN A 22 1.77 -14.94 20.46
CA ASN A 22 3.09 -15.28 20.98
C ASN A 22 3.30 -16.80 20.87
N TYR A 23 4.29 -17.20 20.07
CA TYR A 23 4.59 -18.60 19.81
C TYR A 23 5.96 -18.97 20.36
N THR A 24 6.03 -20.04 21.14
CA THR A 24 7.27 -20.60 21.65
C THR A 24 7.90 -21.49 20.58
N VAL A 25 9.12 -21.16 20.17
CA VAL A 25 9.83 -21.87 19.11
C VAL A 25 10.35 -23.20 19.65
N LYS A 26 10.09 -24.29 18.91
CA LYS A 26 10.68 -25.61 19.17
C LYS A 26 11.91 -25.82 18.30
N PRO A 27 12.87 -26.67 18.70
CA PRO A 27 14.09 -26.92 17.93
C PRO A 27 13.83 -27.50 16.53
N ASP A 28 12.71 -28.21 16.36
CA ASP A 28 12.30 -28.81 15.07
C ASP A 28 11.41 -27.86 14.24
N ASP A 29 11.04 -26.68 14.76
CA ASP A 29 10.20 -25.76 14.02
C ASP A 29 11.00 -25.02 12.94
N THR A 30 10.36 -24.87 11.77
CA THR A 30 10.86 -24.04 10.68
C THR A 30 9.96 -22.83 10.49
N LEU A 31 10.53 -21.73 9.98
CA LEU A 31 9.77 -20.50 9.75
C LEU A 31 8.66 -20.73 8.72
N GLN A 32 8.91 -21.57 7.71
CA GLN A 32 7.95 -22.04 6.72
C GLN A 32 6.82 -22.87 7.37
N GLY A 33 7.15 -23.84 8.21
CA GLY A 33 6.14 -24.67 8.89
C GLY A 33 5.25 -23.86 9.83
N ILE A 34 5.84 -22.91 10.56
CA ILE A 34 5.09 -21.97 11.41
C ILE A 34 4.18 -21.07 10.57
N ALA A 35 4.69 -20.53 9.46
CA ALA A 35 3.94 -19.67 8.55
C ALA A 35 2.69 -20.38 8.01
N LEU A 36 2.86 -21.60 7.50
CA LEU A 36 1.77 -22.44 6.99
C LEU A 36 0.73 -22.77 8.06
N LYS A 37 1.18 -23.11 9.28
CA LYS A 37 0.28 -23.45 10.40
C LYS A 37 -0.59 -22.28 10.87
N ASN A 38 -0.15 -21.04 10.62
CA ASN A 38 -0.81 -19.83 11.10
C ASN A 38 -1.35 -18.95 9.96
N ASP A 39 -1.48 -19.50 8.73
CA ASP A 39 -1.99 -18.82 7.54
C ASP A 39 -1.35 -17.43 7.33
N CYS A 40 -0.03 -17.33 7.49
CA CYS A 40 0.68 -16.05 7.40
C CYS A 40 1.91 -16.15 6.49
N SER A 41 2.33 -15.01 5.94
CA SER A 41 3.52 -14.95 5.11
C SER A 41 4.81 -15.00 5.94
N VAL A 42 5.78 -15.80 5.51
CA VAL A 42 7.15 -15.88 6.08
C VAL A 42 7.74 -14.47 6.26
N SER A 43 7.64 -13.63 5.23
CA SER A 43 8.11 -12.24 5.26
C SER A 43 7.40 -11.38 6.31
N ALA A 44 6.14 -11.68 6.64
CA ALA A 44 5.42 -10.99 7.71
C ALA A 44 5.96 -11.36 9.09
N ILE A 45 6.26 -12.63 9.33
CA ILE A 45 6.92 -13.10 10.58
C ILE A 45 8.30 -12.46 10.73
N ILE A 46 9.10 -12.46 9.67
CA ILE A 46 10.44 -11.87 9.64
C ILE A 46 10.37 -10.39 10.03
N ARG A 47 9.48 -9.62 9.38
CA ARG A 47 9.28 -8.19 9.67
C ARG A 47 8.79 -7.94 11.09
N ALA A 48 7.84 -8.74 11.58
CA ALA A 48 7.27 -8.59 12.92
C ALA A 48 8.31 -8.84 14.03
N ASN A 49 9.29 -9.72 13.80
CA ASN A 49 10.27 -10.13 14.79
C ASN A 49 11.68 -9.58 14.56
N LYS A 50 11.87 -8.80 13.47
CA LYS A 50 13.17 -8.28 13.04
C LYS A 50 14.22 -9.39 12.89
N LEU A 51 13.79 -10.51 12.31
CA LEU A 51 14.70 -11.62 12.02
C LEU A 51 15.53 -11.26 10.79
N TRP A 52 16.84 -11.56 10.82
CA TRP A 52 17.73 -11.34 9.67
C TRP A 52 18.02 -12.62 8.88
N SER A 53 17.84 -13.79 9.49
CA SER A 53 18.02 -15.10 8.85
C SER A 53 16.97 -16.08 9.35
N MET A 54 16.76 -17.16 8.58
CA MET A 54 15.89 -18.28 8.94
C MET A 54 16.38 -18.98 10.22
N GLU A 55 17.70 -19.17 10.36
CA GLU A 55 18.32 -19.78 11.56
C GLU A 55 18.21 -18.91 12.80
N ALA A 56 17.99 -17.59 12.64
CA ALA A 56 17.79 -16.69 13.77
C ALA A 56 16.48 -16.97 14.53
N LEU A 57 15.60 -17.80 13.97
CA LEU A 57 14.40 -18.29 14.65
C LEU A 57 14.76 -19.06 15.93
N HIS A 58 15.74 -19.96 15.86
CA HIS A 58 16.13 -20.83 16.98
C HIS A 58 16.93 -20.09 18.06
N LEU A 59 17.44 -18.91 17.76
CA LEU A 59 18.07 -18.01 18.73
C LEU A 59 17.05 -17.36 19.68
N LYS A 60 15.76 -17.42 19.34
CA LYS A 60 14.68 -16.83 20.13
C LYS A 60 13.81 -17.93 20.72
N THR A 61 13.56 -17.85 22.02
CA THR A 61 12.62 -18.73 22.74
C THR A 61 11.17 -18.47 22.33
N SER A 62 10.83 -17.24 21.95
CA SER A 62 9.48 -16.87 21.54
C SER A 62 9.49 -15.84 20.42
N ILE A 63 8.54 -15.98 19.50
CA ILE A 63 8.32 -15.06 18.38
C ILE A 63 6.85 -14.62 18.30
N ARG A 64 6.64 -13.45 17.71
CA ARG A 64 5.31 -12.89 17.45
C ARG A 64 4.86 -13.27 16.05
N ILE A 65 3.83 -14.08 15.95
CA ILE A 65 3.25 -14.47 14.66
C ILE A 65 2.10 -13.52 14.35
N PRO A 66 2.16 -12.78 13.22
CA PRO A 66 1.04 -11.96 12.82
C PRO A 66 -0.15 -12.81 12.40
N ILE A 67 -1.31 -12.56 13.02
CA ILE A 67 -2.60 -13.14 12.63
C ILE A 67 -3.48 -12.02 12.10
N GLY A 68 -3.17 -11.59 10.88
CA GLY A 68 -4.03 -10.74 10.09
C GLY A 68 -4.31 -11.52 8.83
N ASN A 69 -5.59 -11.66 8.47
CA ASN A 69 -6.01 -12.28 7.23
C ASN A 69 -5.30 -11.55 6.08
N ASP A 70 -4.16 -12.07 5.63
CA ASP A 70 -3.42 -11.66 4.43
C ASP A 70 -4.18 -12.21 3.21
N GLY A 71 -5.50 -11.99 3.22
CA GLY A 71 -6.42 -12.31 2.15
C GLY A 71 -6.33 -11.30 1.01
N SER A 72 -5.49 -10.26 1.13
CA SER A 72 -5.07 -9.47 -0.03
C SER A 72 -3.93 -10.20 -0.73
N ARG A 73 -4.28 -11.37 -1.29
CA ARG A 73 -3.65 -11.81 -2.52
C ARG A 73 -3.76 -10.62 -3.46
N THR A 74 -2.64 -9.93 -3.66
CA THR A 74 -2.38 -9.14 -4.85
C THR A 74 -2.29 -10.11 -6.03
N THR A 75 -3.39 -10.81 -6.30
CA THR A 75 -3.75 -11.24 -7.65
C THR A 75 -3.85 -9.95 -8.44
N GLY A 76 -2.75 -9.58 -9.10
CA GLY A 76 -2.77 -8.61 -10.16
C GLY A 76 -3.94 -8.94 -11.05
N SER A 77 -4.94 -8.06 -11.08
CA SER A 77 -6.10 -8.17 -11.94
C SER A 77 -5.64 -7.87 -13.37
N ILE A 78 -4.92 -8.82 -13.96
CA ILE A 78 -4.66 -8.90 -15.39
C ILE A 78 -5.66 -9.92 -15.95
N LYS A 79 -6.90 -9.47 -16.09
CA LYS A 79 -7.98 -9.98 -16.94
C LYS A 79 -9.08 -8.95 -16.77
N GLU A 80 -9.36 -8.10 -17.74
CA GLU A 80 -10.34 -8.47 -18.76
C GLU A 80 -10.24 -7.49 -19.94
N LEU A 81 -9.53 -7.90 -21.00
CA LEU A 81 -9.70 -7.32 -22.32
C LEU A 81 -10.77 -8.17 -23.04
N ARG A 82 -12.06 -7.84 -22.87
CA ARG A 82 -13.12 -8.21 -23.85
C ARG A 82 -14.44 -7.49 -23.57
N SER A 83 -14.73 -6.56 -24.46
CA SER A 83 -16.01 -6.37 -25.19
C SER A 83 -17.36 -6.39 -24.46
N GLN A 84 -18.16 -5.38 -24.84
CA GLN A 84 -19.62 -5.34 -24.98
C GLN A 84 -20.45 -4.69 -23.87
N ARG A 85 -20.74 -3.38 -24.09
CA ARG A 85 -22.08 -2.78 -24.25
C ARG A 85 -23.21 -3.39 -23.41
N SER A 86 -23.77 -2.59 -22.49
CA SER A 86 -25.21 -2.23 -22.38
C SER A 86 -25.43 -1.31 -21.17
N GLU A 87 -25.98 -0.12 -21.40
CA GLU A 87 -26.66 0.72 -20.38
C GLU A 87 -28.02 0.08 -19.98
N PRO A 88 -28.84 0.67 -19.08
CA PRO A 88 -28.61 1.53 -17.90
C PRO A 88 -29.34 0.98 -16.65
N SER A 89 -28.99 1.43 -15.44
CA SER A 89 -29.92 1.46 -14.28
C SER A 89 -29.38 2.35 -13.14
N LYS A 90 -30.01 3.53 -12.96
CA LYS A 90 -30.12 4.25 -11.67
C LYS A 90 -31.32 3.65 -10.91
N PRO A 91 -31.62 3.95 -9.62
CA PRO A 91 -30.90 4.80 -8.63
C PRO A 91 -30.86 4.22 -7.18
N VAL A 92 -29.78 4.40 -6.40
CA VAL A 92 -29.80 4.35 -4.91
C VAL A 92 -28.65 5.26 -4.42
N GLU A 93 -28.93 6.51 -4.06
CA GLU A 93 -29.22 7.04 -2.72
C GLU A 93 -27.98 7.18 -1.79
N LYS A 94 -27.51 8.45 -1.72
CA LYS A 94 -26.84 9.19 -0.64
C LYS A 94 -25.83 8.46 0.26
N ILE A 95 -24.54 8.61 -0.05
CA ILE A 95 -23.45 8.60 0.94
C ILE A 95 -22.42 9.66 0.53
N ASP A 96 -22.26 10.67 1.40
CA ASP A 96 -21.16 11.64 1.56
C ASP A 96 -20.38 12.14 0.32
N ASP A 97 -20.42 13.46 0.11
CA ASP A 97 -19.79 14.24 -0.97
C ASP A 97 -18.25 14.10 -0.98
N ARG A 98 -17.74 13.04 -1.60
CA ARG A 98 -16.40 13.02 -2.18
C ARG A 98 -16.55 12.69 -3.66
N PRO A 99 -16.31 13.66 -4.57
CA PRO A 99 -16.12 13.33 -5.97
C PRO A 99 -15.01 12.29 -6.05
N GLN A 100 -15.32 11.10 -6.56
CA GLN A 100 -14.30 10.17 -7.03
C GLN A 100 -13.63 10.86 -8.21
N GLU A 101 -12.62 11.70 -7.93
CA GLU A 101 -11.88 12.46 -8.94
C GLU A 101 -11.42 11.47 -10.01
N SER A 102 -12.02 11.55 -11.19
CA SER A 102 -11.62 10.73 -12.31
C SER A 102 -10.17 11.05 -12.61
N MET A 103 -9.37 10.05 -12.98
CA MET A 103 -7.95 10.24 -13.30
C MET A 103 -7.72 11.39 -14.30
N ARG A 104 -8.71 11.67 -15.14
CA ARG A 104 -8.73 12.80 -16.09
C ARG A 104 -8.72 14.16 -15.41
N ASP A 105 -9.44 14.32 -14.30
CA ASP A 105 -9.52 15.57 -13.55
C ASP A 105 -8.19 15.86 -12.85
N ILE A 106 -7.59 14.81 -12.28
CA ILE A 106 -6.26 14.87 -11.65
C ILE A 106 -5.20 15.29 -12.68
N LEU A 107 -5.19 14.67 -13.86
CA LEU A 107 -4.27 15.03 -14.94
C LEU A 107 -4.49 16.47 -15.43
N SER A 108 -5.75 16.86 -15.62
CA SER A 108 -6.12 18.22 -16.04
C SER A 108 -5.61 19.29 -15.07
N ARG A 109 -5.70 19.02 -13.75
CA ARG A 109 -5.26 19.94 -12.71
C ARG A 109 -3.73 20.06 -12.66
N ILE A 110 -3.01 18.97 -12.94
CA ILE A 110 -1.55 18.97 -13.06
C ILE A 110 -1.14 19.82 -14.27
N ASP A 111 -1.73 19.58 -15.44
CA ASP A 111 -1.45 20.36 -16.65
C ASP A 111 -1.74 21.85 -16.46
N ALA A 112 -2.85 22.19 -15.81
CA ALA A 112 -3.18 23.58 -15.49
C ALA A 112 -2.10 24.23 -14.60
N THR A 113 -1.61 23.51 -13.59
CA THR A 113 -0.57 23.98 -12.67
C THR A 113 0.78 24.15 -13.36
N ILE A 114 1.14 23.23 -14.26
CA ILE A 114 2.35 23.34 -15.09
C ILE A 114 2.24 24.56 -16.01
N LYS A 115 1.07 24.75 -16.65
CA LYS A 115 0.83 25.88 -17.55
C LYS A 115 0.96 27.23 -16.84
N THR A 116 0.37 27.38 -15.65
CA THR A 116 0.46 28.65 -14.90
C THR A 116 1.89 28.92 -14.44
N THR A 117 2.59 27.91 -13.96
CA THR A 117 3.99 28.03 -13.52
C THR A 117 4.91 28.38 -14.69
N SER A 118 4.80 27.67 -15.81
CA SER A 118 5.59 27.94 -17.02
C SER A 118 5.33 29.35 -17.57
N THR A 119 4.06 29.78 -17.59
CA THR A 119 3.71 31.14 -18.04
C THR A 119 4.30 32.20 -17.11
N THR A 120 4.28 31.96 -15.80
CA THR A 120 4.81 32.89 -14.79
C THR A 120 6.33 33.01 -14.89
N VAL A 121 7.03 31.88 -15.00
CA VAL A 121 8.50 31.86 -15.20
C VAL A 121 8.89 32.61 -16.46
N ARG A 122 8.22 32.31 -17.58
CA ARG A 122 8.51 32.97 -18.87
C ARG A 122 8.14 34.46 -18.88
N LYS A 123 7.25 34.91 -17.99
CA LYS A 123 6.93 36.33 -17.81
C LYS A 123 8.03 37.03 -17.01
N LEU A 124 8.45 36.44 -15.89
CA LEU A 124 9.57 36.91 -15.07
C LEU A 124 10.89 37.02 -15.86
N GLU A 125 11.19 36.06 -16.74
CA GLU A 125 12.39 36.11 -17.60
C GLU A 125 12.38 37.30 -18.56
N ARG A 126 11.19 37.69 -19.07
CA ARG A 126 11.06 38.86 -19.97
C ARG A 126 11.06 40.19 -19.23
N GLU A 127 10.62 40.22 -17.98
CA GLU A 127 10.64 41.42 -17.12
C GLU A 127 12.02 41.67 -16.49
N SER A 128 12.94 40.71 -16.58
CA SER A 128 14.30 40.78 -16.00
C SER A 128 15.39 41.15 -17.04
N THR A 129 15.00 41.56 -18.26
CA THR A 129 15.89 42.09 -19.32
C THR A 129 15.49 43.51 -19.65
#